data_AF-A0A3D5H553-F1
#
_entry.id   AF-A0A3D5H553-F1
#
_cell.length_a   1.000
_cell.length_b   1.000
_cell.length_c   1.000
_cell.angle_alpha   90.00
_cell.angle_beta   90.00
_cell.angle_gamma   90.00
#
_symmetry.space_group_name_H-M   'P 1'
#
loop_
_entity.id
_entity.type
_entity.pdbx_description
1 polymer ?
#
loop_
_entity_poly.entity_id
_entity_poly.type
_entity_poly.pdbx_seq_one_letter_code
_entity_poly.pdbx_strand_id
1 'polypeptide(L)'
;MYDFIFKPFHEMTEADYAAVGFKSGLEIHQQLFTQKKLFCRCPAGKYSTQYDAQILRHMRPTLSELGEYDGTALMEFKTKKEIIYQINRETVCTYEMDDTPPFELNDEALDIALGISLLYGCAMVDEIHIARKQYLDGSIPTGFQRTTIVGVDGKVPYHGREIHIVQVGLEEDSCREVSDIGHRRTYVTDRLGMPLIETVTGPDMKTPQQVAEVGELLRRMARSTGRVRTGIGAARQDVNVSVTGGTRIEIKGVPRLPRIPLLTYNEAMRQWNLLRLREELHKRGVTAESFKSTTEDVTKLLRRTRYQPVSSTIASGGVVNCVVLRGFKGLLRWQTQTDTYFSREISDRVRVISCLTTLPNIVHSDSTSETLATSEWQTVKKTTGATDNDTVVIVWGDKQDAESGAREIAIRAKEATVGIPSETRQALRDGTNGFERILPGPDRMYPDTD
;
A
#
# COMPACT_ATOMS: atom_id res chain seq x y z
N MET A 1 9.46 -21.41 -17.87
CA MET A 1 8.08 -21.25 -17.32
C MET A 1 7.63 -19.80 -17.42
N TYR A 2 8.47 -18.82 -17.09
CA TYR A 2 8.15 -17.39 -17.21
C TYR A 2 8.82 -16.72 -18.42
N ASP A 3 8.66 -17.30 -19.60
CA ASP A 3 9.38 -16.87 -20.82
C ASP A 3 8.63 -15.76 -21.58
N PHE A 4 7.40 -15.44 -21.18
CA PHE A 4 6.64 -14.32 -21.72
C PHE A 4 7.33 -12.99 -21.40
N ILE A 5 7.45 -12.12 -22.40
CA ILE A 5 7.97 -10.77 -22.29
C ILE A 5 6.81 -9.81 -22.50
N PHE A 6 6.58 -8.92 -21.53
CA PHE A 6 5.55 -7.90 -21.64
C PHE A 6 5.85 -6.97 -22.83
N LYS A 7 4.87 -6.84 -23.71
CA LYS A 7 4.87 -5.87 -24.81
C LYS A 7 4.48 -4.49 -24.25
N PRO A 8 4.76 -3.39 -24.97
CA PRO A 8 4.21 -2.09 -24.61
C PRO A 8 2.71 -2.15 -24.34
N PHE A 9 2.21 -1.37 -23.36
CA PHE A 9 0.82 -1.45 -22.89
C PHE A 9 -0.23 -1.43 -24.00
N HIS A 10 -0.03 -0.63 -25.04
CA HIS A 10 -0.96 -0.48 -26.17
C HIS A 10 -0.93 -1.64 -27.17
N GLU A 11 0.07 -2.51 -27.09
CA GLU A 11 0.22 -3.71 -27.94
C GLU A 11 -0.26 -4.98 -27.22
N MET A 12 -0.55 -4.91 -25.91
CA MET A 12 -1.03 -6.04 -25.13
C MET A 12 -2.46 -6.43 -25.54
N THR A 13 -2.66 -7.71 -25.81
CA THR A 13 -3.95 -8.28 -26.20
C THR A 13 -4.57 -9.10 -25.07
N GLU A 14 -5.85 -9.46 -25.19
CA GLU A 14 -6.51 -10.36 -24.23
C GLU A 14 -5.80 -11.72 -24.13
N ALA A 15 -5.30 -12.24 -25.25
CA ALA A 15 -4.54 -13.50 -25.29
C ALA A 15 -3.22 -13.40 -24.52
N ASP A 16 -2.56 -12.25 -24.55
CA ASP A 16 -1.34 -12.00 -23.77
C ASP A 16 -1.63 -12.01 -22.26
N TYR A 17 -2.72 -11.35 -21.83
CA TYR A 17 -3.16 -11.37 -20.42
C TYR A 17 -3.60 -12.76 -19.96
N ALA A 18 -4.24 -13.53 -20.85
CA ALA A 18 -4.58 -14.93 -20.58
C ALA A 18 -3.33 -15.80 -20.42
N ALA A 19 -2.28 -15.58 -21.23
CA ALA A 19 -1.02 -16.32 -21.15
C ALA A 19 -0.29 -16.12 -19.83
N VAL A 20 -0.32 -14.90 -19.26
CA VAL A 20 0.23 -14.64 -17.91
C VAL A 20 -0.76 -14.98 -16.79
N GLY A 21 -1.99 -15.35 -17.13
CA GLY A 21 -3.06 -15.67 -16.18
C GLY A 21 -3.48 -14.50 -15.29
N PHE A 22 -3.62 -13.31 -15.89
CA PHE A 22 -4.07 -12.11 -15.18
C PHE A 22 -5.44 -12.35 -14.51
N LYS A 23 -5.53 -11.96 -13.24
CA LYS A 23 -6.79 -11.91 -12.47
C LYS A 23 -6.83 -10.64 -11.64
N SER A 24 -7.98 -9.99 -11.62
CA SER A 24 -8.20 -8.81 -10.80
C SER A 24 -9.59 -8.76 -10.19
N GLY A 25 -9.66 -8.18 -9.00
CA GLY A 25 -10.88 -7.83 -8.26
C GLY A 25 -10.83 -6.37 -7.81
N LEU A 26 -11.99 -5.81 -7.47
CA LEU A 26 -12.14 -4.43 -7.02
C LEU A 26 -12.74 -4.38 -5.62
N GLU A 27 -12.23 -3.45 -4.83
CA GLU A 27 -12.82 -2.98 -3.58
C GLU A 27 -13.13 -1.49 -3.80
N ILE A 28 -14.41 -1.15 -3.90
CA ILE A 28 -14.86 0.22 -4.24
C ILE A 28 -15.46 0.86 -3.00
N HIS A 29 -14.81 1.91 -2.51
CA HIS A 29 -15.33 2.76 -1.45
C HIS A 29 -16.09 3.93 -2.05
N GLN A 30 -17.35 4.10 -1.66
CA GLN A 30 -18.20 5.20 -2.15
C GLN A 30 -18.92 5.86 -0.97
N GLN A 31 -18.62 7.13 -0.73
CA GLN A 31 -19.27 7.92 0.32
C GLN A 31 -20.76 8.10 0.03
N LEU A 32 -21.58 7.96 1.07
CA LEU A 32 -23.02 8.12 1.01
C LEU A 32 -23.41 9.60 1.20
N PHE A 33 -24.52 9.99 0.58
CA PHE A 33 -25.07 11.33 0.71
C PHE A 33 -26.05 11.39 1.88
N THR A 34 -25.49 11.46 3.10
CA THR A 34 -26.23 11.60 4.35
C THR A 34 -26.06 12.98 4.96
N GLN A 35 -26.96 13.34 5.89
CA GLN A 35 -26.87 14.59 6.67
C GLN A 35 -25.81 14.51 7.78
N LYS A 36 -25.68 13.34 8.42
CA LYS A 36 -24.81 13.10 9.56
C LYS A 36 -23.82 11.96 9.30
N LYS A 37 -22.76 11.90 10.09
CA LYS A 37 -21.78 10.82 10.11
C LYS A 37 -22.38 9.50 10.60
N LEU A 38 -21.63 8.40 10.50
CA LEU A 38 -22.15 7.04 10.64
C LEU A 38 -22.54 6.68 12.09
N PHE A 39 -21.69 7.05 13.04
CA PHE A 39 -21.86 6.74 14.47
C PHE A 39 -21.79 8.00 15.34
N CYS A 40 -22.08 9.17 14.77
CA CYS A 40 -22.18 10.42 15.54
C CYS A 40 -23.07 11.45 14.84
N ARG A 41 -23.32 12.56 15.55
CA ARG A 41 -24.25 13.62 15.09
C ARG A 41 -23.58 14.72 14.27
N CYS A 42 -22.27 14.62 14.03
CA CYS A 42 -21.54 15.60 13.24
C CYS A 42 -22.00 15.65 11.78
N PRO A 43 -21.91 16.82 11.12
CA PRO A 43 -22.36 16.96 9.74
C PRO A 43 -21.50 16.14 8.78
N ALA A 44 -22.14 15.42 7.86
CA ALA A 44 -21.44 14.71 6.80
C ALA A 44 -21.16 15.63 5.59
N GLY A 45 -19.97 15.51 5.01
CA GLY A 45 -19.55 16.22 3.81
C GLY A 45 -19.11 17.66 4.01
N LYS A 46 -18.85 18.05 5.26
CA LYS A 46 -18.27 19.34 5.60
C LYS A 46 -16.77 19.18 5.80
N TYR A 47 -15.98 19.87 4.98
CA TYR A 47 -14.53 19.80 5.00
C TYR A 47 -13.92 21.10 5.51
N SER A 48 -12.95 20.98 6.41
CA SER A 48 -12.27 22.09 7.08
C SER A 48 -10.96 22.44 6.38
N THR A 49 -10.70 23.74 6.21
CA THR A 49 -9.40 24.29 5.78
C THR A 49 -8.60 24.88 6.95
N GLN A 50 -9.26 25.07 8.09
CA GLN A 50 -8.70 25.59 9.33
C GLN A 50 -8.98 24.60 10.47
N TYR A 51 -8.13 24.61 11.49
CA TYR A 51 -8.29 23.79 12.69
C TYR A 51 -8.24 24.67 13.94
N ASP A 52 -8.98 24.27 14.96
CA ASP A 52 -9.07 24.98 16.24
C ASP A 52 -8.06 24.44 17.26
N ALA A 53 -7.69 23.16 17.14
CA ALA A 53 -6.74 22.50 18.02
C ALA A 53 -6.03 21.33 17.32
N GLN A 54 -5.01 20.80 17.99
CA GLN A 54 -4.27 19.61 17.56
C GLN A 54 -4.13 18.62 18.72
N ILE A 55 -4.17 17.34 18.40
CA ILE A 55 -3.94 16.25 19.35
C ILE A 55 -2.81 15.36 18.83
N LEU A 56 -1.86 15.07 19.72
CA LEU A 56 -0.83 14.06 19.48
C LEU A 56 -1.32 12.71 20.03
N ARG A 57 -1.26 11.66 19.21
CA ARG A 57 -1.44 10.27 19.64
C ARG A 57 -0.28 9.39 19.17
N HIS A 58 -0.14 8.27 19.86
CA HIS A 58 0.78 7.19 19.51
C HIS A 58 -0.01 5.89 19.39
N MET A 59 0.07 5.24 18.23
CA MET A 59 -0.58 3.98 17.98
C MET A 59 0.21 2.84 18.63
N ARG A 60 -0.47 1.86 19.21
CA ARG A 60 0.16 0.67 19.81
C ARG A 60 -0.44 -0.59 19.19
N PRO A 61 0.39 -1.59 18.87
CA PRO A 61 -0.12 -2.86 18.39
C PRO A 61 -0.82 -3.61 19.52
N THR A 62 -1.97 -4.19 19.19
CA THR A 62 -2.72 -5.12 20.05
C THR A 62 -2.53 -6.53 19.55
N LEU A 63 -2.59 -7.50 20.45
CA LEU A 63 -2.64 -8.91 20.07
C LEU A 63 -3.98 -9.18 19.39
N SER A 64 -3.97 -10.04 18.37
CA SER A 64 -5.21 -10.62 17.84
C SER A 64 -5.87 -11.52 18.89
N GLU A 65 -7.10 -11.96 18.63
CA GLU A 65 -7.80 -12.94 19.46
C GLU A 65 -7.02 -14.26 19.58
N LEU A 66 -6.15 -14.56 18.61
CA LEU A 66 -5.27 -15.73 18.59
C LEU A 66 -3.94 -15.52 19.34
N GLY A 67 -3.72 -14.34 19.93
CA GLY A 67 -2.51 -14.03 20.69
C GLY A 67 -1.28 -13.74 19.82
N GLU A 68 -1.46 -13.44 18.53
CA GLU A 68 -0.38 -13.08 17.61
C GLU A 68 -0.48 -11.61 17.19
N TYR A 69 0.65 -10.99 16.86
CA TYR A 69 0.66 -9.65 16.28
C TYR A 69 0.56 -9.70 14.77
N ASP A 70 -0.32 -8.89 14.20
CA ASP A 70 -0.39 -8.72 12.76
C ASP A 70 0.91 -8.08 12.18
N GLY A 71 1.35 -8.59 11.03
CA GLY A 71 2.62 -8.18 10.42
C GLY A 71 2.67 -6.71 10.00
N THR A 72 1.57 -6.13 9.52
CA THR A 72 1.50 -4.70 9.21
C THR A 72 1.48 -3.88 10.50
N ALA A 73 0.78 -4.33 11.53
CA ALA A 73 0.75 -3.65 12.83
C ALA A 73 2.17 -3.53 13.42
N LEU A 74 2.96 -4.61 13.35
CA LEU A 74 4.37 -4.58 13.75
C LEU A 74 5.21 -3.66 12.85
N MET A 75 4.95 -3.64 11.55
CA MET A 75 5.65 -2.76 10.61
C MET A 75 5.35 -1.27 10.89
N GLU A 76 4.09 -0.90 11.09
CA GLU A 76 3.71 0.47 11.45
C GLU A 76 4.32 0.87 12.79
N PHE A 77 4.34 -0.04 13.77
CA PHE A 77 4.98 0.23 15.07
C PHE A 77 6.49 0.49 14.94
N LYS A 78 7.20 -0.20 14.03
CA LYS A 78 8.63 0.06 13.74
C LYS A 78 8.87 1.48 13.23
N THR A 79 7.90 2.10 12.55
CA THR A 79 8.03 3.47 12.06
C THR A 79 8.00 4.52 13.17
N LYS A 80 7.58 4.16 14.40
CA LYS A 80 7.56 5.05 15.58
C LYS A 80 6.93 6.43 15.32
N LYS A 81 5.89 6.49 14.48
CA LYS A 81 5.30 7.77 14.07
C LYS A 81 4.60 8.49 15.22
N GLU A 82 4.79 9.81 15.28
CA GLU A 82 3.94 10.76 15.98
C GLU A 82 2.75 11.10 15.08
N ILE A 83 1.53 10.85 15.57
CA ILE A 83 0.31 11.12 14.80
C ILE A 83 -0.36 12.38 15.35
N ILE A 84 -0.45 13.40 14.50
CA ILE A 84 -1.08 14.68 14.82
C ILE A 84 -2.46 14.76 14.15
N TYR A 85 -3.51 14.89 14.94
CA TYR A 85 -4.87 15.13 14.47
C TYR A 85 -5.22 16.61 14.59
N GLN A 86 -5.48 17.26 13.48
CA GLN A 86 -6.07 18.60 13.40
C GLN A 86 -7.59 18.47 13.52
N ILE A 87 -8.17 19.18 14.49
CA ILE A 87 -9.60 19.13 14.80
C ILE A 87 -10.25 20.48 14.58
N ASN A 88 -11.51 20.47 14.13
CA ASN A 88 -12.33 21.65 13.94
C ASN A 88 -13.68 21.42 14.61
N ARG A 89 -14.10 22.40 15.43
CA ARG A 89 -15.29 22.33 16.28
C ARG A 89 -16.59 22.18 15.49
N GLU A 90 -16.59 22.55 14.21
CA GLU A 90 -17.76 22.48 13.35
C GLU A 90 -17.94 21.14 12.63
N THR A 91 -16.93 20.27 12.65
CA THR A 91 -16.93 19.01 11.88
C THR A 91 -16.67 17.77 12.72
N VAL A 92 -16.27 17.96 13.99
CA VAL A 92 -15.78 16.90 14.87
C VAL A 92 -16.42 16.97 16.25
N CYS A 93 -16.69 15.81 16.85
CA CYS A 93 -17.11 15.67 18.24
C CYS A 93 -16.19 14.72 19.02
N THR A 94 -16.47 14.53 20.31
CA THR A 94 -15.68 13.68 21.21
C THR A 94 -15.63 12.21 20.78
N TYR A 95 -16.64 11.71 20.06
CA TYR A 95 -16.64 10.36 19.48
C TYR A 95 -15.45 10.16 18.53
N GLU A 96 -15.29 11.07 17.57
CA GLU A 96 -14.23 11.02 16.56
C GLU A 96 -12.84 11.19 17.16
N MET A 97 -12.76 11.73 18.37
CA MET A 97 -11.53 11.91 19.12
C MET A 97 -11.18 10.71 19.99
N ASP A 98 -12.01 9.66 20.00
CA ASP A 98 -11.90 8.50 20.89
C ASP A 98 -12.05 8.86 22.39
N ASP A 99 -12.93 9.83 22.68
CA ASP A 99 -13.26 10.28 24.05
C ASP A 99 -14.73 10.02 24.44
N THR A 100 -15.50 9.37 23.57
CA THR A 100 -16.90 9.00 23.82
C THR A 100 -17.26 7.74 23.03
N PRO A 101 -18.04 6.79 23.58
CA PRO A 101 -18.56 5.64 22.83
C PRO A 101 -19.31 6.05 21.55
N PRO A 102 -19.43 5.15 20.55
CA PRO A 102 -20.26 5.38 19.37
C PRO A 102 -21.71 5.67 19.75
N PHE A 103 -22.37 6.48 18.92
CA PHE A 103 -23.82 6.58 18.93
C PHE A 103 -24.42 5.48 18.05
N GLU A 104 -25.74 5.30 18.12
CA GLU A 104 -26.46 4.38 17.25
C GLU A 104 -26.15 4.64 15.77
N LEU A 105 -26.15 3.54 14.99
CA LEU A 105 -25.91 3.54 13.56
C LEU A 105 -26.87 4.51 12.85
N ASN A 106 -26.34 5.26 11.88
CA ASN A 106 -27.14 6.18 11.10
C ASN A 106 -28.11 5.44 10.15
N ASP A 107 -29.41 5.48 10.46
CA ASP A 107 -30.49 4.86 9.67
C ASP A 107 -30.50 5.29 8.19
N GLU A 108 -30.20 6.57 7.90
CA GLU A 108 -30.13 7.07 6.52
C GLU A 108 -28.99 6.38 5.75
N ALA A 109 -27.84 6.20 6.39
CA ALA A 109 -26.71 5.50 5.80
C ALA A 109 -27.05 4.02 5.56
N LEU A 110 -27.71 3.38 6.54
CA LEU A 110 -28.13 2.00 6.46
C LEU A 110 -29.11 1.76 5.30
N ASP A 111 -30.17 2.56 5.20
CA ASP A 111 -31.16 2.47 4.12
C ASP A 111 -30.53 2.59 2.73
N ILE A 112 -29.55 3.48 2.58
CA ILE A 112 -28.81 3.65 1.32
C ILE A 112 -27.97 2.41 1.02
N ALA A 113 -27.26 1.88 2.02
CA ALA A 113 -26.42 0.70 1.86
C ALA A 113 -27.24 -0.55 1.51
N LEU A 114 -28.39 -0.76 2.17
CA LEU A 114 -29.33 -1.84 1.84
C LEU A 114 -29.87 -1.68 0.41
N GLY A 115 -30.28 -0.47 0.03
CA GLY A 115 -30.79 -0.18 -1.32
C GLY A 115 -29.76 -0.44 -2.42
N ILE A 116 -28.49 -0.09 -2.20
CA ILE A 116 -27.41 -0.38 -3.16
C ILE A 116 -27.10 -1.88 -3.21
N SER A 117 -27.14 -2.58 -2.07
CA SER A 117 -26.94 -4.03 -2.01
C SER A 117 -28.00 -4.79 -2.82
N LEU A 118 -29.27 -4.39 -2.68
CA LEU A 118 -30.37 -4.92 -3.50
C LEU A 118 -30.18 -4.62 -4.99
N LEU A 119 -29.71 -3.41 -5.32
CA LEU A 119 -29.39 -3.02 -6.70
C LEU A 119 -28.29 -3.89 -7.32
N TYR A 120 -27.33 -4.36 -6.52
CA TYR A 120 -26.30 -5.31 -6.93
C TYR A 120 -26.76 -6.78 -6.87
N GLY A 121 -28.02 -7.04 -6.54
CA GLY A 121 -28.60 -8.38 -6.47
C GLY A 121 -28.05 -9.21 -5.31
N CYS A 122 -27.54 -8.59 -4.25
CA CYS A 122 -27.04 -9.28 -3.07
C CYS A 122 -28.17 -9.93 -2.26
N ALA A 123 -27.86 -11.03 -1.59
CA ALA A 123 -28.64 -11.56 -0.48
C ALA A 123 -28.38 -10.69 0.77
N MET A 124 -29.46 -10.19 1.38
CA MET A 124 -29.37 -9.34 2.56
C MET A 124 -29.11 -10.16 3.82
N VAL A 125 -28.34 -9.62 4.76
CA VAL A 125 -28.15 -10.23 6.07
C VAL A 125 -29.39 -10.03 6.95
N ASP A 126 -29.72 -11.01 7.79
CA ASP A 126 -30.87 -10.93 8.70
C ASP A 126 -30.61 -10.01 9.90
N GLU A 127 -29.35 -9.94 10.34
CA GLU A 127 -28.90 -9.12 11.47
C GLU A 127 -27.54 -8.49 11.13
N ILE A 128 -27.37 -7.23 11.54
CA ILE A 128 -26.19 -6.43 11.26
C ILE A 128 -25.31 -6.42 12.50
N HIS A 129 -24.09 -6.94 12.35
CA HIS A 129 -23.08 -7.00 13.41
C HIS A 129 -21.92 -6.06 13.05
N ILE A 130 -21.68 -5.07 13.90
CA ILE A 130 -20.57 -4.12 13.71
C ILE A 130 -19.27 -4.77 14.19
N ALA A 131 -18.25 -4.70 13.35
CA ALA A 131 -16.90 -5.17 13.64
C ALA A 131 -15.90 -4.00 13.61
N ARG A 132 -14.78 -4.20 14.30
CA ARG A 132 -13.62 -3.30 14.35
C ARG A 132 -12.49 -3.86 13.51
N LYS A 133 -12.19 -3.22 12.39
CA LYS A 133 -11.05 -3.54 11.52
C LYS A 133 -9.84 -2.72 11.95
N GLN A 134 -8.74 -3.35 12.40
CA GLN A 134 -7.59 -2.62 12.95
C GLN A 134 -6.81 -1.76 11.92
N TYR A 135 -6.48 -0.51 12.29
CA TYR A 135 -5.65 0.45 11.55
C TYR A 135 -4.65 1.15 12.47
N LEU A 136 -3.36 0.79 12.34
CA LEU A 136 -2.28 1.42 13.12
C LEU A 136 -1.50 2.50 12.35
N ASP A 137 -1.90 2.80 11.12
CA ASP A 137 -1.29 3.85 10.29
C ASP A 137 -1.60 5.28 10.80
N GLY A 138 -2.48 5.40 11.79
CA GLY A 138 -2.92 6.66 12.38
C GLY A 138 -4.00 7.39 11.58
N SER A 139 -4.58 6.77 10.55
CA SER A 139 -5.67 7.38 9.78
C SER A 139 -7.00 7.43 10.55
N ILE A 140 -7.11 6.67 11.64
CA ILE A 140 -8.29 6.60 12.51
C ILE A 140 -7.83 6.69 13.98
N PRO A 141 -8.30 7.68 14.77
CA PRO A 141 -7.90 7.91 16.16
C PRO A 141 -8.07 6.73 17.12
N THR A 142 -9.15 5.95 16.98
CA THR A 142 -9.44 4.76 17.80
C THR A 142 -8.49 3.59 17.50
N GLY A 143 -7.74 3.64 16.39
CA GLY A 143 -6.91 2.54 15.91
C GLY A 143 -7.68 1.41 15.22
N PHE A 144 -8.98 1.60 14.96
CA PHE A 144 -9.80 0.66 14.19
C PHE A 144 -10.94 1.39 13.48
N GLN A 145 -11.33 0.88 12.32
CA GLN A 145 -12.50 1.32 11.57
C GLN A 145 -13.70 0.47 11.98
N ARG A 146 -14.85 1.10 12.26
CA ARG A 146 -16.10 0.35 12.37
C ARG A 146 -16.63 0.03 10.98
N THR A 147 -16.95 -1.24 10.77
CA THR A 147 -17.43 -1.79 9.50
C THR A 147 -18.46 -2.88 9.76
N THR A 148 -19.41 -3.06 8.86
CA THR A 148 -20.39 -4.15 8.88
C THR A 148 -20.70 -4.61 7.46
N ILE A 149 -21.13 -5.86 7.31
CA ILE A 149 -21.66 -6.39 6.05
C ILE A 149 -23.17 -6.17 6.03
N VAL A 150 -23.69 -5.70 4.89
CA VAL A 150 -25.14 -5.50 4.69
C VAL A 150 -25.72 -6.47 3.65
N GLY A 151 -24.91 -6.98 2.73
CA GLY A 151 -25.33 -8.00 1.77
C GLY A 151 -24.16 -8.75 1.16
N VAL A 152 -24.43 -9.97 0.71
CA VAL A 152 -23.45 -10.92 0.18
C VAL A 152 -23.94 -11.58 -1.12
N ASP A 153 -23.03 -12.26 -1.84
CA ASP A 153 -23.37 -13.12 -2.99
C ASP A 153 -24.19 -12.43 -4.10
N GLY A 154 -23.89 -11.15 -4.36
CA GLY A 154 -24.51 -10.38 -5.43
C GLY A 154 -23.93 -10.68 -6.81
N LYS A 155 -24.64 -10.24 -7.85
CA LYS A 155 -24.24 -10.44 -9.24
C LYS A 155 -24.68 -9.29 -10.13
N VAL A 156 -23.75 -8.77 -10.93
CA VAL A 156 -24.05 -7.72 -11.90
C VAL A 156 -23.74 -8.17 -13.33
N PRO A 157 -24.62 -7.88 -14.31
CA PRO A 157 -24.41 -8.27 -15.71
C PRO A 157 -23.33 -7.42 -16.38
N TYR A 158 -22.42 -8.07 -17.12
CA TYR A 158 -21.31 -7.44 -17.83
C TYR A 158 -20.99 -8.23 -19.11
N HIS A 159 -21.23 -7.64 -20.29
CA HIS A 159 -20.95 -8.23 -21.61
C HIS A 159 -21.36 -9.70 -21.78
N GLY A 160 -22.60 -10.06 -21.38
CA GLY A 160 -23.13 -11.42 -21.53
C GLY A 160 -22.64 -12.45 -20.50
N ARG A 161 -21.89 -12.00 -19.48
CA ARG A 161 -21.55 -12.78 -18.28
C ARG A 161 -21.91 -12.01 -17.01
N GLU A 162 -21.70 -12.63 -15.85
CA GLU A 162 -21.90 -12.03 -14.55
C GLU A 162 -20.55 -11.66 -13.91
N ILE A 163 -20.51 -10.56 -13.16
CA ILE A 163 -19.46 -10.23 -12.19
C ILE A 163 -20.02 -10.50 -10.80
N HIS A 164 -19.32 -11.30 -10.02
CA HIS A 164 -19.71 -11.62 -8.65
C HIS A 164 -19.37 -10.44 -7.74
N ILE A 165 -20.33 -10.09 -6.89
CA ILE A 165 -20.16 -9.19 -5.76
C ILE A 165 -20.10 -10.08 -4.53
N VAL A 166 -18.90 -10.20 -3.95
CA VAL A 166 -18.68 -11.04 -2.76
C VAL A 166 -19.49 -10.48 -1.60
N GLN A 167 -19.37 -9.16 -1.38
CA GLN A 167 -20.09 -8.48 -0.33
C GLN A 167 -20.22 -6.98 -0.62
N VAL A 168 -21.21 -6.37 0.05
CA VAL A 168 -21.34 -4.94 0.25
C VAL A 168 -21.29 -4.68 1.75
N GLY A 169 -20.34 -3.85 2.17
CA GLY A 169 -20.23 -3.37 3.54
C GLY A 169 -20.67 -1.92 3.70
N LEU A 170 -20.93 -1.53 4.94
CA LEU A 170 -21.13 -0.16 5.40
C LEU A 170 -20.08 0.14 6.47
N GLU A 171 -19.30 1.19 6.28
CA GLU A 171 -18.18 1.53 7.16
C GLU A 171 -17.93 3.03 7.29
N GLU A 172 -17.06 3.37 8.24
CA GLU A 172 -16.61 4.73 8.47
C GLU A 172 -15.44 5.11 7.55
N ASP A 173 -15.43 6.33 7.01
CA ASP A 173 -14.24 6.83 6.32
C ASP A 173 -13.15 7.25 7.33
N SER A 174 -11.90 7.23 6.87
CA SER A 174 -10.72 7.66 7.61
C SER A 174 -10.50 9.18 7.53
N CYS A 175 -9.60 9.69 8.36
CA CYS A 175 -9.14 11.09 8.28
C CYS A 175 -8.51 11.40 6.90
N ARG A 176 -8.45 12.69 6.53
CA ARG A 176 -7.68 13.13 5.36
C ARG A 176 -6.23 13.38 5.79
N GLU A 177 -5.29 12.81 5.05
CA GLU A 177 -3.87 13.07 5.28
C GLU A 177 -3.49 14.49 4.84
N VAL A 178 -2.74 15.18 5.70
CA VAL A 178 -2.16 16.51 5.42
C VAL A 178 -0.69 16.35 5.05
N SER A 179 0.06 15.53 5.80
CA SER A 179 1.47 15.25 5.53
C SER A 179 1.94 13.95 6.17
N ASP A 180 2.90 13.29 5.52
CA ASP A 180 3.64 12.15 6.05
C ASP A 180 5.14 12.34 5.80
N ILE A 181 5.89 12.77 6.84
CA ILE A 181 7.31 13.13 6.71
C ILE A 181 8.10 12.49 7.84
N GLY A 182 9.00 11.57 7.49
CA GLY A 182 9.82 10.82 8.46
C GLY A 182 8.95 10.13 9.52
N HIS A 183 9.18 10.49 10.78
CA HIS A 183 8.46 9.97 11.94
C HIS A 183 7.23 10.80 12.34
N ARG A 184 6.75 11.73 11.51
CA ARG A 184 5.57 12.55 11.85
C ARG A 184 4.54 12.51 10.75
N ARG A 185 3.30 12.21 11.14
CA ARG A 185 2.14 12.21 10.24
C ARG A 185 1.07 13.15 10.77
N THR A 186 0.47 13.94 9.89
CA THR A 186 -0.57 14.90 10.24
C THR A 186 -1.84 14.59 9.45
N TYR A 187 -2.96 14.57 10.14
CA TYR A 187 -4.29 14.32 9.60
C TYR A 187 -5.24 15.45 9.95
N VAL A 188 -6.24 15.69 9.10
CA VAL A 188 -7.43 16.46 9.44
C VAL A 188 -8.63 15.51 9.55
N THR A 189 -9.37 15.67 10.64
CA THR A 189 -10.39 14.72 11.12
C THR A 189 -11.77 14.92 10.52
N ASP A 190 -11.96 15.94 9.69
CA ASP A 190 -13.27 16.32 9.13
C ASP A 190 -13.98 15.22 8.32
N ARG A 191 -13.21 14.31 7.70
CA ARG A 191 -13.74 13.15 6.95
C ARG A 191 -13.99 11.92 7.81
N LEU A 192 -13.37 11.83 8.99
CA LEU A 192 -13.51 10.67 9.87
C LEU A 192 -14.99 10.40 10.16
N GLY A 193 -15.42 9.15 10.11
CA GLY A 193 -16.80 8.76 10.40
C GLY A 193 -17.82 9.06 9.28
N MET A 194 -17.38 9.59 8.13
CA MET A 194 -18.25 9.71 6.95
C MET A 194 -18.78 8.32 6.55
N PRO A 195 -20.10 8.14 6.33
CA PRO A 195 -20.62 6.84 5.90
C PRO A 195 -20.15 6.52 4.49
N LEU A 196 -19.67 5.30 4.28
CA LEU A 196 -19.32 4.81 2.96
C LEU A 196 -19.75 3.35 2.80
N ILE A 197 -20.07 2.98 1.57
CA ILE A 197 -20.19 1.57 1.22
C ILE A 197 -18.85 1.05 0.68
N GLU A 198 -18.51 -0.18 1.04
CA GLU A 198 -17.42 -0.95 0.45
C GLU A 198 -18.03 -2.05 -0.41
N THR A 199 -17.86 -1.97 -1.73
CA THR A 199 -18.30 -3.03 -2.65
C THR A 199 -17.11 -3.89 -3.05
N VAL A 200 -17.14 -5.18 -2.71
CA VAL A 200 -16.06 -6.13 -2.99
C VAL A 200 -16.48 -7.07 -4.12
N THR A 201 -15.73 -7.10 -5.21
CA THR A 201 -15.99 -8.02 -6.33
C THR A 201 -15.18 -9.30 -6.20
N GLY A 202 -15.64 -10.36 -6.89
CA GLY A 202 -14.82 -11.52 -7.18
C GLY A 202 -13.64 -11.17 -8.10
N PRO A 203 -12.61 -12.05 -8.20
CA PRO A 203 -11.47 -11.88 -9.10
C PRO A 203 -11.81 -12.22 -10.57
N ASP A 204 -12.89 -11.62 -11.07
CA ASP A 204 -13.55 -11.98 -12.33
C ASP A 204 -13.01 -11.22 -13.54
N MET A 205 -12.23 -10.16 -13.34
CA MET A 205 -11.68 -9.36 -14.43
C MET A 205 -10.38 -10.00 -14.93
N LYS A 206 -10.30 -10.18 -16.26
CA LYS A 206 -9.21 -10.90 -16.93
C LYS A 206 -8.28 -10.00 -17.75
N THR A 207 -8.62 -8.72 -17.87
CA THR A 207 -7.74 -7.72 -18.50
C THR A 207 -7.81 -6.40 -17.73
N PRO A 208 -6.76 -5.57 -17.80
CA PRO A 208 -6.76 -4.21 -17.24
C PRO A 208 -7.96 -3.33 -17.66
N GLN A 209 -8.40 -3.46 -18.91
CA GLN A 209 -9.55 -2.72 -19.45
C GLN A 209 -10.85 -3.14 -18.76
N GLN A 210 -11.07 -4.46 -18.60
CA GLN A 210 -12.24 -5.00 -17.90
C GLN A 210 -12.31 -4.49 -16.45
N VAL A 211 -11.17 -4.33 -15.77
CA VAL A 211 -11.16 -3.76 -14.40
C VAL A 211 -11.76 -2.34 -14.38
N ALA A 212 -11.33 -1.47 -15.29
CA ALA A 212 -11.85 -0.11 -15.36
C ALA A 212 -13.34 -0.06 -15.76
N GLU A 213 -13.74 -0.91 -16.71
CA GLU A 213 -15.13 -0.96 -17.20
C GLU A 213 -16.10 -1.48 -16.13
N VAL A 214 -15.73 -2.53 -15.38
CA VAL A 214 -16.52 -3.04 -14.25
C VAL A 214 -16.61 -1.99 -13.14
N GLY A 215 -15.51 -1.32 -12.80
CA GLY A 215 -15.54 -0.22 -11.84
C GLY A 215 -16.46 0.94 -12.29
N GLU A 216 -16.49 1.24 -13.59
CA GLU A 216 -17.37 2.24 -14.18
C GLU A 216 -18.85 1.80 -14.15
N LEU A 217 -19.13 0.52 -14.40
CA LEU A 217 -20.47 -0.07 -14.26
C LEU A 217 -20.99 0.08 -12.82
N LEU A 218 -20.21 -0.38 -11.83
CA LEU A 218 -20.58 -0.31 -10.42
C LEU A 218 -20.77 1.14 -9.96
N ARG A 219 -19.89 2.05 -10.41
CA ARG A 219 -20.03 3.49 -10.17
C ARG A 219 -21.34 4.05 -10.74
N ARG A 220 -21.73 3.67 -11.96
CA ARG A 220 -22.97 4.15 -12.59
C ARG A 220 -24.20 3.64 -11.85
N MET A 221 -24.20 2.37 -11.44
CA MET A 221 -25.27 1.78 -10.63
C MET A 221 -25.39 2.49 -9.28
N ALA A 222 -24.30 2.65 -8.51
CA ALA A 222 -24.36 3.37 -7.24
C ALA A 222 -24.88 4.81 -7.42
N ARG A 223 -24.46 5.50 -8.49
CA ARG A 223 -24.89 6.88 -8.78
C ARG A 223 -26.32 6.99 -9.28
N SER A 224 -26.88 5.97 -9.91
CA SER A 224 -28.28 6.01 -10.38
C SER A 224 -29.28 6.10 -9.23
N THR A 225 -28.87 5.74 -8.01
CA THR A 225 -29.68 5.94 -6.79
C THR A 225 -29.91 7.42 -6.45
N GLY A 226 -29.01 8.32 -6.87
CA GLY A 226 -29.01 9.71 -6.42
C GLY A 226 -28.65 9.90 -4.93
N ARG A 227 -28.22 8.84 -4.23
CA ARG A 227 -27.97 8.83 -2.77
C ARG A 227 -26.50 8.69 -2.39
N VAL A 228 -25.59 8.86 -3.35
CA VAL A 228 -24.14 8.81 -3.11
C VAL A 228 -23.49 10.15 -3.43
N ARG A 229 -22.39 10.46 -2.74
CA ARG A 229 -21.62 11.68 -3.00
C ARG A 229 -20.88 11.57 -4.32
N THR A 230 -20.75 12.71 -5.00
CA THR A 230 -19.98 12.83 -6.23
C THR A 230 -18.92 13.91 -6.09
N GLY A 231 -17.90 13.87 -6.95
CA GLY A 231 -16.75 14.77 -6.87
C GLY A 231 -15.47 14.05 -6.47
N ILE A 232 -14.39 14.82 -6.40
CA ILE A 232 -13.06 14.31 -6.06
C ILE A 232 -13.04 13.87 -4.60
N GLY A 233 -12.55 12.67 -4.33
CA GLY A 233 -12.42 12.13 -2.97
C GLY A 233 -13.67 11.44 -2.43
N ALA A 234 -14.83 11.54 -3.11
CA ALA A 234 -16.06 10.87 -2.71
C ALA A 234 -16.05 9.36 -3.01
N ALA A 235 -15.18 8.90 -3.91
CA ALA A 235 -14.99 7.49 -4.21
C ALA A 235 -13.51 7.15 -4.37
N ARG A 236 -13.13 5.94 -3.96
CA ARG A 236 -11.80 5.34 -4.13
C ARG A 236 -11.95 3.88 -4.56
N GLN A 237 -10.93 3.37 -5.23
CA GLN A 237 -10.87 1.97 -5.64
C GLN A 237 -9.55 1.40 -5.14
N ASP A 238 -9.64 0.34 -4.35
CA ASP A 238 -8.53 -0.53 -4.04
C ASP A 238 -8.57 -1.67 -5.07
N VAL A 239 -7.50 -1.84 -5.84
CA VAL A 239 -7.47 -2.74 -6.99
C VAL A 239 -6.57 -3.92 -6.68
N ASN A 240 -7.15 -5.11 -6.66
CA ASN A 240 -6.45 -6.35 -6.38
C ASN A 240 -5.97 -6.97 -7.70
N VAL A 241 -4.69 -7.31 -7.82
CA VAL A 241 -4.07 -7.86 -9.04
C VAL A 241 -3.22 -9.08 -8.73
N SER A 242 -3.28 -10.09 -9.59
CA SER A 242 -2.40 -11.26 -9.57
C SER A 242 -2.16 -11.81 -10.97
N VAL A 243 -1.05 -12.55 -11.13
CA VAL A 243 -0.72 -13.36 -12.31
C VAL A 243 -0.45 -14.80 -11.91
N THR A 244 -0.38 -15.74 -12.86
CA THR A 244 -0.05 -17.14 -12.57
C THR A 244 1.32 -17.26 -11.90
N GLY A 245 1.37 -17.93 -10.74
CA GLY A 245 2.57 -18.05 -9.92
C GLY A 245 2.90 -16.80 -9.09
N GLY A 246 2.12 -15.72 -9.25
CA GLY A 246 2.20 -14.51 -8.43
C GLY A 246 1.42 -14.63 -7.13
N THR A 247 1.32 -13.51 -6.42
CA THR A 247 0.54 -13.34 -5.19
C THR A 247 -0.51 -12.24 -5.38
N ARG A 248 -1.56 -12.23 -4.55
CA ARG A 248 -2.53 -11.14 -4.53
C ARG A 248 -1.82 -9.86 -4.04
N ILE A 249 -1.85 -8.83 -4.86
CA ILE A 249 -1.33 -7.50 -4.54
C ILE A 249 -2.46 -6.49 -4.61
N GLU A 250 -2.55 -5.66 -3.57
CA GLU A 250 -3.54 -4.59 -3.47
C GLU A 250 -2.88 -3.27 -3.89
N ILE A 251 -3.45 -2.57 -4.88
CA ILE A 251 -3.09 -1.20 -5.22
C ILE A 251 -4.13 -0.28 -4.56
N LYS A 252 -3.73 0.36 -3.46
CA LYS A 252 -4.61 1.16 -2.61
C LYS A 252 -4.85 2.56 -3.17
N GLY A 253 -6.06 3.05 -2.98
CA GLY A 253 -6.45 4.45 -3.09
C GLY A 253 -6.45 4.99 -4.51
N VAL A 254 -6.78 4.17 -5.53
CA VAL A 254 -6.86 4.65 -6.91
C VAL A 254 -8.01 5.66 -7.01
N PRO A 255 -7.73 6.94 -7.36
CA PRO A 255 -8.74 7.99 -7.26
C PRO A 255 -9.62 8.10 -8.51
N ARG A 256 -9.20 7.49 -9.63
CA ARG A 256 -9.83 7.65 -10.95
C ARG A 256 -9.74 6.35 -11.74
N LEU A 257 -10.90 5.83 -12.14
CA LEU A 257 -11.04 4.62 -12.96
C LEU A 257 -10.15 4.60 -14.22
N PRO A 258 -9.97 5.70 -14.99
CA PRO A 258 -9.10 5.68 -16.16
C PRO A 258 -7.61 5.40 -15.87
N ARG A 259 -7.16 5.47 -14.61
CA ARG A 259 -5.79 5.11 -14.23
C ARG A 259 -5.59 3.61 -14.00
N ILE A 260 -6.69 2.88 -13.73
CA ILE A 260 -6.66 1.45 -13.40
C ILE A 260 -5.98 0.62 -14.49
N PRO A 261 -6.23 0.82 -15.80
CA PRO A 261 -5.63 -0.05 -16.81
C PRO A 261 -4.10 -0.03 -16.79
N LEU A 262 -3.49 1.16 -16.71
CA LEU A 262 -2.03 1.27 -16.69
C LEU A 262 -1.43 0.75 -15.38
N LEU A 263 -2.08 1.01 -14.24
CA LEU A 263 -1.65 0.53 -12.92
C LEU A 263 -1.64 -1.00 -12.84
N THR A 264 -2.71 -1.63 -13.31
CA THR A 264 -2.86 -3.09 -13.26
C THR A 264 -1.98 -3.79 -14.30
N TYR A 265 -1.75 -3.18 -15.47
CA TYR A 265 -0.73 -3.63 -16.42
C TYR A 265 0.67 -3.63 -15.79
N ASN A 266 1.06 -2.51 -15.17
CA ASN A 266 2.39 -2.40 -14.56
C ASN A 266 2.54 -3.38 -13.38
N GLU A 267 1.48 -3.61 -12.60
CA GLU A 267 1.52 -4.61 -11.53
C GLU A 267 1.68 -6.03 -12.08
N ALA A 268 0.95 -6.39 -13.14
CA ALA A 268 1.12 -7.70 -13.78
C ALA A 268 2.54 -7.89 -14.32
N MET A 269 3.09 -6.85 -14.97
CA MET A 269 4.47 -6.82 -15.45
C MET A 269 5.47 -6.99 -14.29
N ARG A 270 5.25 -6.28 -13.17
CA ARG A 270 6.07 -6.36 -11.96
C ARG A 270 6.14 -7.78 -11.42
N GLN A 271 4.98 -8.39 -11.17
CA GLN A 271 4.92 -9.75 -10.61
C GLN A 271 5.62 -10.74 -11.53
N TRP A 272 5.35 -10.66 -12.83
CA TRP A 272 5.95 -11.55 -13.82
C TRP A 272 7.48 -11.40 -13.87
N ASN A 273 7.97 -10.17 -13.87
CA ASN A 273 9.40 -9.90 -13.89
C ASN A 273 10.10 -10.29 -12.59
N LEU A 274 9.42 -10.20 -11.43
CA LEU A 274 9.94 -10.70 -10.16
C LEU A 274 10.03 -12.23 -10.13
N LEU A 275 9.11 -12.95 -10.76
CA LEU A 275 9.22 -14.40 -10.95
C LEU A 275 10.42 -14.75 -11.82
N ARG A 276 10.65 -14.00 -12.90
CA ARG A 276 11.83 -14.17 -13.75
C ARG A 276 13.14 -13.86 -13.00
N LEU A 277 13.13 -12.83 -12.15
CA LEU A 277 14.26 -12.51 -11.26
C LEU A 277 14.54 -13.66 -10.29
N ARG A 278 13.50 -14.26 -9.69
CA ARG A 278 13.64 -15.44 -8.83
C ARG A 278 14.30 -16.59 -9.57
N GLU A 279 13.83 -16.92 -10.77
CA GLU A 279 14.43 -17.99 -11.58
C GLU A 279 15.90 -17.71 -11.91
N GLU A 280 16.24 -16.45 -12.19
CA GLU A 280 17.63 -16.04 -12.42
C GLU A 280 18.49 -16.18 -11.14
N LEU A 281 17.97 -15.80 -9.97
CA LEU A 281 18.62 -16.02 -8.69
C LEU A 281 18.85 -17.51 -8.42
N HIS A 282 17.84 -18.35 -8.66
CA HIS A 282 17.95 -19.80 -8.48
C HIS A 282 18.97 -20.44 -9.43
N LYS A 283 19.02 -19.99 -10.71
CA LYS A 283 20.07 -20.41 -11.65
C LYS A 283 21.48 -20.07 -11.18
N ARG A 284 21.64 -18.99 -10.43
CA ARG A 284 22.90 -18.59 -9.78
C ARG A 284 23.17 -19.30 -8.46
N GLY A 285 22.27 -20.20 -8.03
CA GLY A 285 22.37 -20.92 -6.76
C GLY A 285 21.98 -20.09 -5.54
N VAL A 286 21.29 -18.97 -5.72
CA VAL A 286 20.81 -18.08 -4.64
C VAL A 286 19.34 -18.37 -4.35
N THR A 287 19.07 -19.20 -3.34
CA THR A 287 17.74 -19.56 -2.83
C THR A 287 17.50 -18.90 -1.47
N ALA A 288 16.33 -19.11 -0.87
CA ALA A 288 16.01 -18.56 0.45
C ALA A 288 16.96 -19.08 1.56
N GLU A 289 17.45 -20.31 1.40
CA GLU A 289 18.36 -20.99 2.33
C GLU A 289 19.82 -20.60 2.08
N SER A 290 20.21 -20.40 0.81
CA SER A 290 21.59 -20.05 0.46
C SER A 290 21.86 -18.54 0.43
N PHE A 291 20.80 -17.70 0.48
CA PHE A 291 20.91 -16.25 0.50
C PHE A 291 21.82 -15.77 1.63
N LYS A 292 22.79 -14.92 1.28
CA LYS A 292 23.72 -14.31 2.23
C LYS A 292 23.84 -12.82 1.95
N SER A 293 23.83 -12.05 3.02
CA SER A 293 24.15 -10.62 3.00
C SER A 293 24.99 -10.25 4.21
N THR A 294 25.89 -9.28 4.04
CA THR A 294 26.68 -8.70 5.14
C THR A 294 26.46 -7.20 5.17
N THR A 295 26.44 -6.62 6.37
CA THR A 295 26.26 -5.19 6.58
C THR A 295 27.44 -4.62 7.33
N GLU A 296 27.99 -3.50 6.85
CA GLU A 296 29.08 -2.77 7.52
C GLU A 296 28.84 -1.26 7.51
N ASP A 297 29.34 -0.57 8.54
CA ASP A 297 29.41 0.89 8.56
C ASP A 297 30.61 1.36 7.74
N VAL A 298 30.35 2.12 6.67
CA VAL A 298 31.36 2.64 5.75
C VAL A 298 31.49 4.16 5.82
N THR A 299 30.92 4.79 6.86
CA THR A 299 30.91 6.25 7.06
C THR A 299 32.31 6.84 6.98
N LYS A 300 33.29 6.19 7.61
CA LYS A 300 34.70 6.63 7.60
C LYS A 300 35.34 6.57 6.22
N LEU A 301 34.96 5.56 5.40
CA LEU A 301 35.50 5.38 4.05
C LEU A 301 34.98 6.48 3.11
N LEU A 302 33.74 6.90 3.29
CA LEU A 302 33.05 7.87 2.44
C LEU A 302 33.09 9.31 2.98
N ARG A 303 33.88 9.57 4.03
CA ARG A 303 33.97 10.89 4.69
C ARG A 303 34.32 12.05 3.74
N ARG A 304 35.02 11.76 2.65
CA ARG A 304 35.46 12.74 1.64
C ARG A 304 34.72 12.62 0.32
N THR A 305 33.60 11.90 0.29
CA THR A 305 32.85 11.74 -0.95
C THR A 305 32.31 13.06 -1.47
N ARG A 306 32.30 13.20 -2.79
CA ARG A 306 31.68 14.33 -3.48
C ARG A 306 30.21 14.07 -3.82
N TYR A 307 29.72 12.85 -3.59
CA TYR A 307 28.32 12.52 -3.82
C TYR A 307 27.47 13.24 -2.77
N GLN A 308 26.77 14.29 -3.22
CA GLN A 308 26.15 15.27 -2.33
C GLN A 308 25.23 14.62 -1.28
N PRO A 309 24.32 13.69 -1.61
CA PRO A 309 23.42 13.11 -0.62
C PRO A 309 24.14 12.47 0.57
N VAL A 310 25.18 11.67 0.29
CA VAL A 310 25.98 11.00 1.33
C VAL A 310 26.85 12.01 2.08
N SER A 311 27.51 12.92 1.36
CA SER A 311 28.39 13.92 1.98
C SER A 311 27.63 14.84 2.95
N SER A 312 26.42 15.27 2.58
CA SER A 312 25.56 16.11 3.42
C SER A 312 25.07 15.37 4.65
N THR A 313 24.70 14.09 4.54
CA THR A 313 24.31 13.28 5.71
C THR A 313 25.45 13.07 6.68
N ILE A 314 26.67 12.83 6.21
CA ILE A 314 27.85 12.74 7.08
C ILE A 314 28.11 14.09 7.77
N ALA A 315 27.99 15.20 7.04
CA ALA A 315 28.19 16.53 7.60
C ALA A 315 27.16 16.88 8.69
N SER A 316 25.94 16.36 8.60
CA SER A 316 24.90 16.51 9.64
C SER A 316 25.00 15.50 10.78
N GLY A 317 26.05 14.67 10.82
CA GLY A 317 26.27 13.68 11.88
C GLY A 317 25.58 12.33 11.67
N GLY A 318 25.00 12.09 10.50
CA GLY A 318 24.43 10.80 10.11
C GLY A 318 25.51 9.76 9.76
N VAL A 319 25.06 8.53 9.52
CA VAL A 319 25.91 7.38 9.19
C VAL A 319 25.58 6.82 7.82
N VAL A 320 26.51 6.02 7.30
CA VAL A 320 26.41 5.38 5.99
C VAL A 320 26.68 3.89 6.15
N ASN A 321 25.65 3.09 5.91
CA ASN A 321 25.74 1.63 5.96
C ASN A 321 25.84 1.07 4.54
N CYS A 322 26.62 0.01 4.42
CA CYS A 322 26.83 -0.75 3.21
C CYS A 322 26.28 -2.16 3.40
N VAL A 323 25.47 -2.63 2.46
CA VAL A 323 24.93 -3.99 2.40
C VAL A 323 25.50 -4.68 1.17
N VAL A 324 26.19 -5.80 1.38
CA VAL A 324 26.69 -6.65 0.29
C VAL A 324 25.69 -7.77 0.04
N LEU A 325 25.10 -7.79 -1.15
CA LEU A 325 24.16 -8.81 -1.61
C LEU A 325 24.91 -9.84 -2.45
N ARG A 326 25.10 -11.05 -1.90
CA ARG A 326 25.95 -12.08 -2.52
C ARG A 326 25.28 -12.72 -3.74
N GLY A 327 25.96 -12.73 -4.89
CA GLY A 327 25.43 -13.27 -6.16
C GLY A 327 24.46 -12.35 -6.91
N PHE A 328 24.27 -11.11 -6.46
CA PHE A 328 23.28 -10.18 -7.02
C PHE A 328 23.77 -9.33 -8.21
N LYS A 329 24.99 -9.54 -8.72
CA LYS A 329 25.57 -8.71 -9.79
C LYS A 329 24.58 -8.42 -10.93
N GLY A 330 24.33 -7.14 -11.17
CA GLY A 330 23.44 -6.65 -12.24
C GLY A 330 21.94 -6.79 -11.96
N LEU A 331 21.53 -7.48 -10.89
CA LEU A 331 20.12 -7.77 -10.62
C LEU A 331 19.36 -6.58 -10.02
N LEU A 332 20.05 -5.58 -9.46
CA LEU A 332 19.36 -4.36 -9.02
C LEU A 332 18.86 -3.51 -10.20
N ARG A 333 19.38 -3.76 -11.41
CA ARG A 333 18.88 -3.21 -12.68
C ARG A 333 17.92 -4.14 -13.41
N TRP A 334 17.43 -5.20 -12.75
CA TRP A 334 16.38 -6.03 -13.32
C TRP A 334 15.10 -5.22 -13.46
N GLN A 335 14.58 -5.10 -14.68
CA GLN A 335 13.35 -4.34 -14.92
C GLN A 335 12.18 -5.00 -14.20
N THR A 336 11.39 -4.21 -13.48
CA THR A 336 10.21 -4.69 -12.76
C THR A 336 8.95 -4.18 -13.46
N GLN A 337 8.74 -2.86 -13.52
CA GLN A 337 7.66 -2.24 -14.29
C GLN A 337 8.23 -1.44 -15.48
N THR A 338 7.37 -0.75 -16.23
CA THR A 338 7.82 0.24 -17.22
C THR A 338 8.77 1.25 -16.55
N ASP A 339 9.97 1.39 -17.12
CA ASP A 339 11.03 2.31 -16.68
C ASP A 339 11.43 2.23 -15.19
N THR A 340 11.15 1.12 -14.51
CA THR A 340 11.55 0.89 -13.11
C THR A 340 12.29 -0.43 -12.94
N TYR A 341 13.11 -0.50 -11.90
CA TYR A 341 14.02 -1.61 -11.66
C TYR A 341 13.88 -2.16 -10.23
N PHE A 342 14.47 -3.32 -9.98
CA PHE A 342 14.43 -3.96 -8.67
C PHE A 342 15.03 -3.10 -7.55
N SER A 343 16.00 -2.22 -7.85
CA SER A 343 16.49 -1.23 -6.88
C SER A 343 15.40 -0.30 -6.36
N ARG A 344 14.36 0.00 -7.16
CA ARG A 344 13.23 0.81 -6.71
C ARG A 344 12.36 0.09 -5.67
N GLU A 345 12.18 -1.23 -5.81
CA GLU A 345 11.47 -2.04 -4.81
C GLU A 345 12.16 -1.99 -3.44
N ILE A 346 13.50 -2.02 -3.44
CA ILE A 346 14.30 -1.87 -2.24
C ILE A 346 14.19 -0.45 -1.68
N SER A 347 14.36 0.57 -2.54
CA SER A 347 14.30 1.98 -2.17
C SER A 347 12.97 2.36 -1.54
N ASP A 348 11.84 1.91 -2.10
CA ASP A 348 10.51 2.20 -1.57
C ASP A 348 10.30 1.52 -0.20
N ARG A 349 10.80 0.29 0.00
CA ARG A 349 10.71 -0.39 1.30
C ARG A 349 11.54 0.30 2.38
N VAL A 350 12.77 0.71 2.05
CA VAL A 350 13.63 1.52 2.93
C VAL A 350 12.97 2.85 3.28
N ARG A 351 12.37 3.51 2.28
CA ARG A 351 11.68 4.80 2.44
C ARG A 351 10.55 4.72 3.47
N VAL A 352 9.72 3.68 3.37
CA VAL A 352 8.53 3.52 4.20
C VAL A 352 8.88 2.98 5.59
N ILE A 353 9.57 1.84 5.67
CA ILE A 353 9.77 1.14 6.95
C ILE A 353 10.83 1.83 7.82
N SER A 354 11.87 2.39 7.19
CA SER A 354 12.98 3.04 7.91
C SER A 354 12.86 4.56 7.90
N CYS A 355 11.72 5.12 7.45
CA CYS A 355 11.46 6.55 7.41
C CYS A 355 12.50 7.41 6.67
N LEU A 356 13.34 6.82 5.81
CA LEU A 356 14.31 7.52 4.97
C LEU A 356 13.63 8.11 3.72
N THR A 357 12.86 9.18 3.94
CA THR A 357 11.92 9.76 2.95
C THR A 357 12.58 10.61 1.86
N THR A 358 13.79 11.11 2.08
CA THR A 358 14.52 11.92 1.11
C THR A 358 15.15 11.03 0.04
N LEU A 359 14.77 11.22 -1.22
CA LEU A 359 15.31 10.48 -2.35
C LEU A 359 16.49 11.23 -3.02
N PRO A 360 17.51 10.52 -3.53
CA PRO A 360 17.71 9.07 -3.38
C PRO A 360 18.02 8.71 -1.92
N ASN A 361 17.53 7.56 -1.47
CA ASN A 361 17.80 7.03 -0.12
C ASN A 361 18.74 5.82 -0.15
N ILE A 362 19.03 5.29 -1.35
CA ILE A 362 20.03 4.25 -1.60
C ILE A 362 20.82 4.56 -2.88
N VAL A 363 22.04 4.02 -2.97
CA VAL A 363 22.79 3.86 -4.23
C VAL A 363 23.37 2.47 -4.30
N HIS A 364 23.65 1.95 -5.49
CA HIS A 364 24.17 0.60 -5.64
C HIS A 364 25.21 0.48 -6.76
N SER A 365 26.09 -0.51 -6.64
CA SER A 365 27.22 -0.71 -7.56
C SER A 365 26.82 -1.14 -8.97
N ASP A 366 25.59 -1.62 -9.17
CA ASP A 366 25.07 -1.94 -10.52
C ASP A 366 24.64 -0.68 -11.30
N SER A 367 24.53 0.48 -10.63
CA SER A 367 24.05 1.71 -11.25
C SER A 367 25.07 2.25 -12.26
N THR A 368 24.56 2.72 -13.39
CA THR A 368 25.35 3.44 -14.42
C THR A 368 25.35 4.95 -14.20
N SER A 369 24.62 5.45 -13.20
CA SER A 369 24.56 6.87 -12.88
C SER A 369 25.82 7.33 -12.15
N GLU A 370 26.21 8.60 -12.36
CA GLU A 370 27.27 9.26 -11.62
C GLU A 370 26.86 9.42 -10.15
N THR A 371 27.22 8.43 -9.33
CA THR A 371 26.95 8.39 -7.89
C THR A 371 28.26 8.55 -7.13
N LEU A 372 28.78 7.46 -6.55
CA LEU A 372 30.13 7.43 -5.99
C LEU A 372 31.16 7.25 -7.10
N ALA A 373 32.36 7.78 -6.88
CA ALA A 373 33.48 7.60 -7.80
C ALA A 373 33.90 6.12 -7.85
N THR A 374 34.46 5.69 -8.99
CA THR A 374 34.94 4.32 -9.17
C THR A 374 35.92 3.89 -8.07
N SER A 375 36.83 4.78 -7.65
CA SER A 375 37.77 4.51 -6.55
C SER A 375 37.09 4.30 -5.20
N GLU A 376 35.99 5.00 -4.94
CA GLU A 376 35.19 4.84 -3.72
C GLU A 376 34.49 3.49 -3.72
N TRP A 377 33.85 3.12 -4.84
CA TRP A 377 33.23 1.80 -5.01
C TRP A 377 34.24 0.67 -4.81
N GLN A 378 35.43 0.79 -5.39
CA GLN A 378 36.49 -0.22 -5.22
C GLN A 378 36.97 -0.30 -3.76
N THR A 379 37.08 0.83 -3.08
CA THR A 379 37.46 0.86 -1.65
C THR A 379 36.40 0.19 -0.78
N VAL A 380 35.12 0.50 -1.00
CA VAL A 380 34.00 -0.12 -0.27
C VAL A 380 33.95 -1.63 -0.53
N LYS A 381 34.08 -2.06 -1.79
CA LYS A 381 34.10 -3.49 -2.15
C LYS A 381 35.25 -4.23 -1.48
N LYS A 382 36.46 -3.65 -1.49
CA LYS A 382 37.65 -4.23 -0.86
C LYS A 382 37.47 -4.39 0.65
N THR A 383 36.97 -3.37 1.33
CA THR A 383 36.79 -3.40 2.80
C THR A 383 35.73 -4.42 3.22
N THR A 384 34.62 -4.49 2.47
CA THR A 384 33.49 -5.38 2.78
C THR A 384 33.65 -6.81 2.25
N GLY A 385 34.78 -7.10 1.60
CA GLY A 385 35.05 -8.39 0.97
C GLY A 385 34.04 -8.76 -0.12
N ALA A 386 33.43 -7.78 -0.79
CA ALA A 386 32.53 -8.01 -1.92
C ALA A 386 33.31 -8.50 -3.14
N THR A 387 32.81 -9.56 -3.78
CA THR A 387 33.41 -10.12 -5.01
C THR A 387 32.79 -9.50 -6.26
N ASP A 388 33.34 -9.81 -7.44
CA ASP A 388 32.80 -9.33 -8.71
C ASP A 388 31.40 -9.87 -9.04
N ASN A 389 30.93 -10.89 -8.33
CA ASN A 389 29.59 -11.47 -8.48
C ASN A 389 28.56 -10.88 -7.51
N ASP A 390 28.99 -9.96 -6.64
CA ASP A 390 28.14 -9.36 -5.61
C ASP A 390 27.72 -7.95 -6.01
N THR A 391 26.57 -7.52 -5.49
CA THR A 391 26.14 -6.12 -5.58
C THR A 391 26.27 -5.45 -4.23
N VAL A 392 26.87 -4.27 -4.22
CA VAL A 392 26.97 -3.43 -3.03
C VAL A 392 25.88 -2.38 -3.07
N VAL A 393 25.14 -2.22 -1.98
CA VAL A 393 24.09 -1.22 -1.78
C VAL A 393 24.46 -0.34 -0.60
N ILE A 394 24.36 0.97 -0.75
CA ILE A 394 24.64 1.94 0.30
C ILE A 394 23.36 2.66 0.66
N VAL A 395 23.14 2.83 1.97
CA VAL A 395 22.01 3.55 2.58
C VAL A 395 22.55 4.48 3.66
N TRP A 396 21.91 5.61 3.86
CA TRP A 396 22.40 6.64 4.77
C TRP A 396 21.25 7.37 5.46
N GLY A 397 21.53 7.90 6.64
CA GLY A 397 20.58 8.65 7.46
C GLY A 397 21.04 8.74 8.91
N ASP A 398 20.11 9.02 9.80
CA ASP A 398 20.37 8.90 11.24
C ASP A 398 20.68 7.44 11.59
N LYS A 399 21.46 7.23 12.67
CA LYS A 399 22.02 5.91 12.98
C LYS A 399 20.99 4.79 13.01
N GLN A 400 19.86 5.01 13.68
CA GLN A 400 18.80 4.00 13.80
C GLN A 400 18.14 3.69 12.45
N ASP A 401 17.91 4.73 11.64
CA ASP A 401 17.21 4.62 10.36
C ASP A 401 18.09 4.01 9.28
N ALA A 402 19.39 4.35 9.26
CA ALA A 402 20.36 3.74 8.35
C ALA A 402 20.59 2.26 8.68
N GLU A 403 20.68 1.88 9.96
CA GLU A 403 20.74 0.49 10.41
C GLU A 403 19.45 -0.28 10.10
N SER A 404 18.28 0.37 10.23
CA SER A 404 17.00 -0.18 9.80
C SER A 404 16.94 -0.38 8.28
N GLY A 405 17.36 0.63 7.51
CA GLY A 405 17.38 0.60 6.05
C GLY A 405 18.28 -0.51 5.53
N ALA A 406 19.46 -0.70 6.14
CA ALA A 406 20.37 -1.79 5.80
C ALA A 406 19.74 -3.17 6.01
N ARG A 407 18.94 -3.35 7.08
CA ARG A 407 18.19 -4.59 7.33
C ARG A 407 17.08 -4.79 6.29
N GLU A 408 16.33 -3.75 5.96
CA GLU A 408 15.25 -3.85 4.96
C GLU A 408 15.76 -4.13 3.55
N ILE A 409 16.95 -3.62 3.18
CA ILE A 409 17.63 -4.00 1.93
C ILE A 409 17.87 -5.52 1.89
N ALA A 410 18.45 -6.08 2.95
CA ALA A 410 18.73 -7.51 3.04
C ALA A 410 17.44 -8.35 3.03
N ILE A 411 16.41 -7.93 3.77
CA ILE A 411 15.11 -8.60 3.81
C ILE A 411 14.48 -8.64 2.42
N ARG A 412 14.38 -7.49 1.73
CA ARG A 412 13.75 -7.44 0.40
C ARG A 412 14.52 -8.22 -0.65
N ALA A 413 15.85 -8.20 -0.59
CA ALA A 413 16.69 -9.01 -1.45
C ALA A 413 16.49 -10.50 -1.20
N LYS A 414 16.37 -10.94 0.06
CA LYS A 414 16.02 -12.33 0.40
C LYS A 414 14.65 -12.71 -0.14
N GLU A 415 13.63 -11.87 0.02
CA GLU A 415 12.28 -12.13 -0.49
C GLU A 415 12.25 -12.35 -2.02
N ALA A 416 13.14 -11.70 -2.78
CA ALA A 416 13.24 -11.93 -4.23
C ALA A 416 13.69 -13.36 -4.60
N THR A 417 14.33 -14.08 -3.69
CA THR A 417 14.66 -15.51 -3.87
C THR A 417 13.45 -16.42 -3.67
N VAL A 418 12.35 -15.91 -3.11
CA VAL A 418 11.10 -16.65 -2.89
C VAL A 418 10.08 -16.30 -3.98
N GLY A 419 9.93 -15.02 -4.31
CA GLY A 419 9.02 -14.55 -5.35
C GLY A 419 8.47 -13.15 -5.08
N ILE A 420 7.15 -13.00 -5.24
CA ILE A 420 6.45 -11.74 -5.00
C ILE A 420 6.01 -11.69 -3.53
N PRO A 421 6.53 -10.75 -2.71
CA PRO A 421 6.06 -10.58 -1.34
C PRO A 421 4.61 -10.10 -1.33
N SER A 422 3.83 -10.53 -0.33
CA SER A 422 2.46 -10.05 -0.16
C SER A 422 2.47 -8.65 0.45
N GLU A 423 2.00 -7.66 -0.30
CA GLU A 423 2.10 -6.25 0.06
C GLU A 423 0.93 -5.43 -0.49
N THR A 424 0.59 -4.36 0.22
CA THR A 424 -0.23 -3.25 -0.31
C THR A 424 0.72 -2.25 -0.96
N ARG A 425 0.31 -1.71 -2.10
CA ARG A 425 1.08 -0.76 -2.91
C ARG A 425 0.28 0.51 -3.16
N GLN A 426 0.96 1.63 -3.32
CA GLN A 426 0.36 2.93 -3.63
C GLN A 426 0.44 3.23 -5.14
N ALA A 427 -0.60 3.83 -5.70
CA ALA A 427 -0.65 4.23 -7.10
C ALA A 427 0.15 5.51 -7.38
N LEU A 428 1.21 5.41 -8.19
CA LEU A 428 2.07 6.55 -8.55
C LEU A 428 1.54 7.28 -9.79
N ARG A 429 1.93 8.56 -9.93
CA ARG A 429 1.40 9.47 -10.97
C ARG A 429 1.72 9.03 -12.39
N ASP A 430 2.84 8.36 -12.58
CA ASP A 430 3.31 7.79 -13.86
C ASP A 430 2.57 6.50 -14.26
N GLY A 431 1.66 6.00 -13.41
CA GLY A 431 0.93 4.76 -13.66
C GLY A 431 1.65 3.50 -13.21
N THR A 432 2.82 3.62 -12.58
CA THR A 432 3.45 2.54 -11.80
C THR A 432 2.89 2.51 -10.38
N ASN A 433 3.31 1.53 -9.58
CA ASN A 433 2.98 1.45 -8.17
C ASN A 433 4.23 1.21 -7.31
N GLY A 434 4.18 1.66 -6.05
CA GLY A 434 5.28 1.56 -5.10
C GLY A 434 4.85 0.86 -3.82
N PHE A 435 5.80 0.29 -3.07
CA PHE A 435 5.52 -0.29 -1.77
C PHE A 435 4.86 0.74 -0.83
N GLU A 436 3.78 0.34 -0.16
CA GLU A 436 3.09 1.15 0.85
C GLU A 436 3.18 0.49 2.22
N ARG A 437 2.86 -0.80 2.31
CA ARG A 437 2.90 -1.57 3.56
C ARG A 437 2.84 -3.07 3.28
N ILE A 438 3.18 -3.88 4.28
CA ILE A 438 2.95 -5.34 4.23
C ILE A 438 1.44 -5.58 4.14
N LEU A 439 1.01 -6.58 3.35
CA LEU A 439 -0.40 -6.87 3.19
C LEU A 439 -0.97 -7.35 4.53
N PRO A 440 -2.16 -6.87 4.90
CA PRO A 440 -2.86 -7.37 6.08
C PRO A 440 -3.08 -8.86 6.18
N GLY A 441 -2.88 -9.40 7.38
CA GLY A 441 -3.38 -10.73 7.74
C GLY A 441 -4.91 -10.75 7.84
N PRO A 442 -5.52 -11.94 7.77
CA PRO A 442 -6.98 -12.10 7.86
C PRO A 442 -7.55 -11.74 9.25
N ASP A 443 -6.76 -11.91 10.31
CA ASP A 443 -7.24 -11.87 11.71
C ASP A 443 -7.15 -10.47 12.33
N ARG A 444 -7.77 -9.49 11.68
CA ARG A 444 -7.79 -8.07 12.13
C ARG A 444 -9.12 -7.54 12.58
N MET A 445 -10.16 -8.32 12.37
CA MET A 445 -11.52 -7.94 12.73
C MET A 445 -11.85 -8.58 14.06
N TYR A 446 -12.47 -7.81 14.94
CA TYR A 446 -13.00 -8.26 16.20
C TYR A 446 -14.33 -7.54 16.46
N PRO A 447 -15.25 -8.09 17.28
CA PRO A 447 -16.56 -7.50 17.49
C PRO A 447 -16.48 -6.07 18.07
N ASP A 448 -17.36 -5.18 17.60
CA ASP A 448 -17.64 -3.94 18.31
C ASP A 448 -18.73 -4.21 19.35
N THR A 449 -18.41 -3.99 20.63
CA THR A 449 -19.31 -4.28 21.76
C THR A 449 -19.96 -3.04 22.37
N ASP A 450 -19.59 -1.85 21.90
CA ASP A 450 -20.21 -0.59 22.32
C ASP A 450 -21.54 -0.39 21.57
#